data_AF-U4L0Z6-F1
#
_entry.id   AF-U4L0Z6-F1
#
_cell.length_a   1.000
_cell.length_b   1.000
_cell.length_c   1.000
_cell.angle_alpha   90.00
_cell.angle_beta   90.00
_cell.angle_gamma   90.00
#
_symmetry.space_group_name_H-M   'P 1'
#
loop_
_entity.id
_entity.type
_entity.pdbx_description
1 polymer ?
#
loop_
_entity_poly.entity_id
_entity_poly.type
_entity_poly.pdbx_seq_one_letter_code
_entity_poly.pdbx_strand_id
1 'polypeptide(L)'
;MGHAPAPDVYEAQTSTVVAAYKQYLTEIERLGKVTNSDFSILRFRCDNDRGAFDNTEFRDLCTAHGTAIEFTPPYTQDKNGVAERLIGVIVQRARAMLIDAQAPVEFWAEAVNTAVYIHQRIPSKALSSKPDSDGLTESPSITPYDMLHMWGKKVYEITEKPLDNLHRFGCVAYKMIPEEQRLNKKFGERSRRCMMGGG
;
A
#
# COMPACT_ATOMS: atom_id res chain seq x y z
N MET A 1 19.89 13.43 26.13
CA MET A 1 18.54 13.79 26.59
C MET A 1 17.62 13.76 25.38
N GLY A 2 16.79 12.73 25.25
CA GLY A 2 15.82 12.65 24.16
C GLY A 2 14.68 13.63 24.46
N HIS A 3 14.49 14.61 23.58
CA HIS A 3 13.27 15.42 23.59
C HIS A 3 12.10 14.48 23.30
N ALA A 4 11.22 14.30 24.28
CA ALA A 4 9.92 13.70 24.03
C ALA A 4 9.18 14.59 22.99
N PRO A 5 8.62 14.02 21.91
CA PRO A 5 7.80 14.76 20.96
C PRO A 5 6.63 15.45 21.66
N ALA A 6 6.18 16.57 21.09
CA ALA A 6 5.07 17.35 21.61
C ALA A 6 3.74 16.54 21.59
N PRO A 7 2.81 16.80 22.53
CA PRO A 7 1.58 16.00 22.71
C PRO A 7 0.68 15.92 21.46
N ASP A 8 0.72 16.94 20.61
CA ASP A 8 -0.05 17.07 19.37
C ASP A 8 0.39 16.06 18.29
N VAL A 9 1.67 15.72 18.25
CA VAL A 9 2.23 14.76 17.29
C VAL A 9 1.70 13.34 17.56
N TYR A 10 1.59 12.95 18.82
CA TYR A 10 1.12 11.62 19.22
C TYR A 10 -0.37 11.42 18.95
N GLU A 11 -1.18 12.47 19.17
CA GLU A 11 -2.61 12.44 18.90
C GLU A 11 -2.90 12.36 17.38
N ALA A 12 -2.14 13.10 16.57
CA ALA A 12 -2.22 13.04 15.11
C ALA A 12 -1.80 11.66 14.55
N GLN A 13 -0.74 11.06 15.10
CA GLN A 13 -0.30 9.71 14.72
C GLN A 13 -1.33 8.65 15.08
N THR A 14 -1.89 8.71 16.30
CA THR A 14 -2.96 7.83 16.77
C THR A 14 -4.19 7.87 15.87
N SER A 15 -4.69 9.07 15.56
CA SER A 15 -5.85 9.26 14.69
C SER A 15 -5.61 8.68 13.29
N THR A 16 -4.39 8.81 12.77
CA THR A 16 -3.99 8.26 11.47
C THR A 16 -4.00 6.73 11.46
N VAL A 17 -3.47 6.08 12.50
CA VAL A 17 -3.45 4.61 12.63
C VAL A 17 -4.87 4.05 12.68
N VAL A 18 -5.73 4.65 13.51
CA VAL A 18 -7.12 4.23 13.63
C VAL A 18 -7.86 4.38 12.30
N ALA A 19 -7.69 5.51 11.61
CA ALA A 19 -8.29 5.73 10.30
C ALA A 19 -7.81 4.71 9.25
N ALA A 20 -6.51 4.46 9.19
CA ALA A 20 -5.92 3.47 8.28
C ALA A 20 -6.44 2.05 8.57
N TYR A 21 -6.56 1.67 9.85
CA TYR A 21 -7.07 0.36 10.22
C TYR A 21 -8.56 0.19 9.88
N LYS A 22 -9.39 1.22 10.12
CA LYS A 22 -10.81 1.23 9.69
C LYS A 22 -10.96 1.07 8.17
N GLN A 23 -10.12 1.74 7.39
CA GLN A 23 -10.09 1.59 5.93
C GLN A 23 -9.71 0.16 5.52
N TYR A 24 -8.70 -0.41 6.17
CA TYR A 24 -8.27 -1.77 5.89
C TYR A 24 -9.33 -2.82 6.25
N LEU A 25 -10.00 -2.68 7.40
CA LEU A 25 -11.13 -3.54 7.79
C LEU A 25 -12.25 -3.50 6.74
N THR A 26 -12.60 -2.29 6.27
CA THR A 26 -13.60 -2.11 5.21
C THR A 26 -13.22 -2.85 3.93
N GLU A 27 -11.94 -2.79 3.53
CA GLU A 27 -11.45 -3.49 2.35
C GLU A 27 -11.48 -5.01 2.54
N ILE A 28 -11.10 -5.52 3.71
CA ILE A 28 -11.16 -6.95 4.02
C ILE A 28 -12.60 -7.48 3.99
N GLU A 29 -13.55 -6.74 4.54
CA GLU A 29 -14.98 -7.07 4.45
C GLU A 29 -15.49 -7.05 3.00
N ARG A 30 -15.07 -6.06 2.20
CA ARG A 30 -15.41 -5.97 0.78
C ARG A 30 -14.86 -7.16 0.01
N LEU A 31 -13.60 -7.53 0.26
CA LEU A 31 -12.97 -8.69 -0.35
C LEU A 31 -13.69 -9.97 0.01
N GLY A 32 -14.05 -10.16 1.28
CA GLY A 32 -14.80 -11.35 1.71
C GLY A 32 -16.13 -11.51 0.98
N LYS A 33 -16.85 -10.40 0.75
CA LYS A 33 -18.08 -10.40 -0.07
C LYS A 33 -17.81 -10.80 -1.53
N VAL A 34 -16.72 -10.32 -2.13
CA VAL A 34 -16.37 -10.61 -3.54
C VAL A 34 -15.88 -12.04 -3.72
N THR A 35 -15.14 -12.59 -2.76
CA THR A 35 -14.58 -13.95 -2.83
C THR A 35 -15.50 -15.00 -2.20
N ASN A 36 -16.65 -14.59 -1.65
CA ASN A 36 -17.54 -15.45 -0.86
C ASN A 36 -16.77 -16.21 0.24
N SER A 37 -15.90 -15.48 0.95
CA SER A 37 -15.05 -16.00 2.02
C SER A 37 -15.11 -15.09 3.23
N ASP A 38 -15.01 -15.66 4.43
CA ASP A 38 -14.93 -14.87 5.66
C ASP A 38 -13.46 -14.62 6.02
N PHE A 39 -13.01 -13.39 5.83
CA PHE A 39 -11.70 -12.94 6.27
C PHE A 39 -11.81 -12.22 7.60
N SER A 40 -10.91 -12.55 8.53
CA SER A 40 -10.75 -11.83 9.80
C SER A 40 -9.28 -11.57 10.09
N ILE A 41 -9.00 -10.40 10.64
CA ILE A 41 -7.66 -10.04 11.09
C ILE A 41 -7.49 -10.61 12.50
N LEU A 42 -6.81 -11.75 12.61
CA LEU A 42 -6.66 -12.44 13.89
C LEU A 42 -5.68 -11.72 14.83
N ARG A 43 -4.60 -11.17 14.26
CA ARG A 43 -3.50 -10.57 15.04
C ARG A 43 -2.95 -9.33 14.35
N PHE A 44 -2.74 -8.29 15.15
CA PHE A 44 -2.04 -7.07 14.76
C PHE A 44 -0.76 -6.98 15.59
N ARG A 45 0.40 -7.01 14.92
CA ARG A 45 1.71 -6.89 15.57
C ARG A 45 2.26 -5.50 15.37
N CYS A 46 2.64 -4.84 16.45
CA CYS A 46 3.32 -3.55 16.43
C CYS A 46 4.54 -3.55 17.34
N ASP A 47 5.44 -2.60 17.11
CA ASP A 47 6.51 -2.32 18.04
C ASP A 47 5.97 -1.73 19.35
N ASN A 48 6.80 -1.70 20.39
CA ASN A 48 6.41 -1.17 21.69
C ASN A 48 6.32 0.37 21.70
N ASP A 49 6.02 1.01 20.56
CA ASP A 49 5.65 2.42 20.52
C ASP A 49 4.22 2.58 21.04
N ARG A 50 4.13 2.70 22.36
CA ARG A 50 2.87 2.82 23.09
C ARG A 50 2.13 4.13 22.76
N GLY A 51 2.80 5.13 22.19
CA GLY A 51 2.15 6.41 21.87
C GLY A 51 1.08 6.27 20.79
N ALA A 52 1.37 5.56 19.71
CA ALA A 52 0.49 5.49 18.53
C ALA A 52 -0.43 4.25 18.53
N PHE A 53 -0.01 3.13 19.14
CA PHE A 53 -0.70 1.84 19.05
C PHE A 53 -1.29 1.33 20.39
N ASP A 54 -0.97 1.98 21.51
CA ASP A 54 -1.46 1.65 22.86
C ASP A 54 -2.42 2.77 23.33
N ASN A 55 -3.48 3.02 22.57
CA ASN A 55 -4.56 3.94 22.93
C ASN A 55 -5.91 3.20 23.04
N THR A 56 -6.83 3.78 23.83
CA THR A 56 -8.14 3.16 24.11
C THR A 56 -8.96 2.97 22.84
N GLU A 57 -8.99 3.96 21.94
CA GLU A 57 -9.78 3.88 20.71
C GLU A 57 -9.36 2.69 19.83
N PHE A 58 -8.05 2.50 19.63
CA PHE A 58 -7.50 1.43 18.81
C PHE A 58 -7.71 0.05 19.46
N ARG A 59 -7.61 -0.03 20.79
CA ARG A 59 -7.93 -1.26 21.54
C ARG A 59 -9.39 -1.65 21.41
N ASP A 60 -10.30 -0.69 21.56
CA ASP A 60 -11.74 -0.92 21.46
C ASP A 60 -12.10 -1.37 20.05
N LEU A 61 -11.50 -0.72 19.03
CA LEU A 61 -11.65 -1.12 17.63
C LEU A 61 -11.15 -2.55 17.37
N CYS A 62 -9.95 -2.90 17.84
CA CYS A 62 -9.42 -4.25 17.66
C CYS A 62 -10.29 -5.30 18.39
N THR A 63 -10.74 -4.99 19.61
CA THR A 63 -11.61 -5.88 20.40
C THR A 63 -12.95 -6.10 19.71
N ALA A 64 -13.56 -5.05 19.14
CA ALA A 64 -14.82 -5.12 18.41
C ALA A 64 -14.73 -6.04 17.18
N HIS A 65 -13.56 -6.13 16.53
CA HIS A 65 -13.32 -6.99 15.37
C HIS A 65 -12.60 -8.31 15.70
N GLY A 66 -12.41 -8.63 16.99
CA GLY A 66 -11.76 -9.87 17.43
C GLY A 66 -10.26 -9.97 17.11
N THR A 67 -9.60 -8.83 16.90
CA THR A 67 -8.16 -8.76 16.60
C THR A 67 -7.33 -8.67 17.88
N ALA A 68 -6.39 -9.60 18.07
CA ALA A 68 -5.44 -9.54 19.17
C ALA A 68 -4.26 -8.60 18.85
N ILE A 69 -3.99 -7.63 19.72
CA ILE A 69 -2.83 -6.74 19.61
C ILE A 69 -1.62 -7.39 20.29
N GLU A 70 -0.54 -7.59 19.56
CA GLU A 70 0.71 -8.17 20.03
C GLU A 70 1.84 -7.13 19.95
N PHE A 71 2.28 -6.63 21.11
CA PHE A 71 3.44 -5.73 21.19
C PHE A 71 4.73 -6.54 21.22
N THR A 72 5.71 -6.16 20.39
CA THR A 72 7.03 -6.78 20.46
C THR A 72 7.75 -6.40 21.77
N PRO A 73 8.49 -7.33 22.40
CA PRO A 73 9.30 -7.00 23.57
C PRO A 73 10.31 -5.88 23.25
N PRO A 74 10.62 -5.01 24.23
CA PRO A 74 11.70 -4.03 24.09
C PRO A 74 12.98 -4.72 23.62
N TYR A 75 13.71 -4.08 22.69
CA TYR A 75 14.98 -4.57 22.15
C TYR A 75 14.89 -5.85 21.28
N THR A 76 13.70 -6.23 20.80
CA THR A 76 13.55 -7.27 19.75
C THR A 76 13.13 -6.67 18.40
N GLN A 77 14.05 -5.94 17.77
CA GLN A 77 13.88 -5.36 16.42
C GLN A 77 13.55 -6.45 15.38
N ASP A 78 14.10 -7.66 15.55
CA ASP A 78 13.92 -8.79 14.63
C ASP A 78 12.44 -9.21 14.45
N LYS A 79 11.57 -8.94 15.43
CA LYS A 79 10.14 -9.32 15.36
C LYS A 79 9.30 -8.40 14.50
N ASN A 80 9.74 -7.16 14.25
CA ASN A 80 9.10 -6.22 13.33
C ASN A 80 9.82 -6.14 11.98
N GLY A 81 10.88 -6.93 11.80
CA GLY A 81 11.77 -6.84 10.63
C GLY A 81 11.06 -7.01 9.29
N VAL A 82 9.93 -7.74 9.23
CA VAL A 82 9.15 -7.87 7.99
C VAL A 82 8.49 -6.55 7.59
N ALA A 83 7.83 -5.88 8.53
CA ALA A 83 7.18 -4.60 8.28
C ALA A 83 8.22 -3.51 8.01
N GLU A 84 9.30 -3.46 8.80
CA GLU A 84 10.39 -2.51 8.60
C GLU A 84 11.07 -2.69 7.24
N ARG A 85 11.34 -3.93 6.84
CA ARG A 85 11.91 -4.24 5.52
C ARG A 85 10.97 -3.80 4.40
N LEU A 86 9.66 -4.08 4.53
CA LEU A 86 8.68 -3.68 3.52
C LEU A 86 8.61 -2.17 3.39
N ILE A 87 8.48 -1.44 4.50
CA ILE A 87 8.46 0.03 4.52
C ILE A 87 9.75 0.58 3.89
N GLY A 88 10.91 0.02 4.25
CA GLY A 88 12.19 0.40 3.66
C GLY A 88 12.23 0.21 2.13
N VAL A 89 11.71 -0.92 1.62
CA VAL A 89 11.61 -1.19 0.18
C VAL A 89 10.68 -0.20 -0.51
N ILE A 90 9.52 0.10 0.07
CA ILE A 90 8.55 1.08 -0.48
C ILE A 90 9.17 2.48 -0.54
N VAL A 91 9.80 2.92 0.55
CA VAL A 91 10.48 4.23 0.63
C VAL A 91 11.60 4.33 -0.39
N GLN A 92 12.41 3.28 -0.56
CA GLN A 92 13.48 3.26 -1.56
C GLN A 92 12.93 3.37 -2.99
N ARG A 93 11.84 2.64 -3.29
CA ARG A 93 11.17 2.71 -4.61
C ARG A 93 10.57 4.08 -4.87
N ALA A 94 9.88 4.68 -3.90
CA ALA A 94 9.32 6.02 -4.01
C ALA A 94 10.41 7.07 -4.28
N ARG A 95 11.54 7.01 -3.53
CA ARG A 95 12.70 7.89 -3.76
C ARG A 95 13.28 7.72 -5.16
N ALA A 96 13.48 6.48 -5.61
CA ALA A 96 14.00 6.20 -6.94
C ALA A 96 13.08 6.77 -8.04
N MET A 97 11.76 6.61 -7.90
CA MET A 97 10.78 7.16 -8.85
C MET A 97 10.80 8.69 -8.89
N LEU A 98 10.90 9.36 -7.74
CA LEU A 98 11.00 10.83 -7.70
C LEU A 98 12.28 11.33 -8.37
N ILE A 99 13.42 10.67 -8.11
CA ILE A 99 14.72 11.04 -8.70
C ILE A 99 14.70 10.83 -10.22
N ASP A 100 14.20 9.69 -10.69
CA ASP A 100 14.10 9.38 -12.13
C ASP A 100 13.18 10.37 -12.87
N ALA A 101 12.04 10.71 -12.25
CA ALA A 101 11.09 11.66 -12.80
C ALA A 101 11.52 13.13 -12.69
N GLN A 102 12.60 13.42 -11.94
CA GLN A 102 12.96 14.79 -11.52
C GLN A 102 11.77 15.51 -10.86
N ALA A 103 10.96 14.74 -10.12
CA ALA A 103 9.73 15.23 -9.52
C ALA A 103 10.03 15.95 -8.18
N PRO A 104 9.34 17.06 -7.90
CA PRO A 104 9.37 17.70 -6.59
C PRO A 104 8.93 16.76 -5.45
N VAL A 105 9.39 17.02 -4.23
CA VAL A 105 9.09 16.21 -3.03
C VAL A 105 7.59 16.22 -2.68
N GLU A 106 6.85 17.20 -3.17
CA GLU A 106 5.41 17.34 -3.05
C GLU A 106 4.65 16.13 -3.63
N PHE A 107 5.25 15.40 -4.58
CA PHE A 107 4.70 14.16 -5.15
C PHE A 107 5.05 12.90 -4.32
N TRP A 108 5.54 13.06 -3.09
CA TRP A 108 5.94 11.94 -2.24
C TRP A 108 4.80 10.95 -1.98
N ALA A 109 3.61 11.45 -1.69
CA ALA A 109 2.45 10.60 -1.40
C ALA A 109 2.07 9.75 -2.63
N GLU A 110 2.07 10.34 -3.82
CA GLU A 110 1.83 9.67 -5.09
C GLU A 110 2.92 8.63 -5.36
N ALA A 111 4.20 8.98 -5.18
CA ALA A 111 5.32 8.06 -5.40
C ALA A 111 5.26 6.84 -4.47
N VAL A 112 4.87 7.05 -3.21
CA VAL A 112 4.65 5.95 -2.24
C VAL A 112 3.47 5.08 -2.67
N ASN A 113 2.35 5.68 -3.09
CA ASN A 113 1.18 4.94 -3.58
C ASN A 113 1.52 4.10 -4.81
N THR A 114 2.25 4.66 -5.79
CA THR A 114 2.73 3.93 -6.96
C THR A 114 3.69 2.81 -6.55
N ALA A 115 4.57 3.04 -5.58
CA ALA A 115 5.51 2.02 -5.10
C ALA A 115 4.79 0.83 -4.47
N VAL A 116 3.75 1.09 -3.67
CA VAL A 116 2.89 0.07 -3.07
C VAL A 116 2.11 -0.67 -4.15
N TYR A 117 1.52 0.05 -5.10
CA TYR A 117 0.79 -0.54 -6.22
C TYR A 117 1.63 -1.52 -7.03
N ILE A 118 2.85 -1.11 -7.37
CA ILE A 118 3.85 -1.94 -8.06
C ILE A 118 4.25 -3.13 -7.18
N HIS A 119 4.52 -2.91 -5.89
CA HIS A 119 4.92 -3.99 -4.98
C HIS A 119 3.87 -5.10 -4.89
N GLN A 120 2.59 -4.72 -4.81
CA GLN A 120 1.50 -5.67 -4.73
C GLN A 120 1.33 -6.50 -6.01
N ARG A 121 1.81 -6.03 -7.17
CA ARG A 121 1.64 -6.64 -8.49
C ARG A 121 2.90 -7.30 -9.05
N ILE A 122 4.02 -7.23 -8.34
CA ILE A 122 5.24 -7.95 -8.71
C ILE A 122 5.21 -9.32 -8.02
N PRO A 123 5.47 -10.42 -8.76
CA PRO A 123 5.58 -11.75 -8.16
C PRO A 123 6.65 -11.80 -7.08
N SER A 124 6.34 -12.50 -5.98
CA SER A 124 7.29 -12.69 -4.89
C SER A 124 7.73 -14.14 -4.81
N LYS A 125 9.05 -14.38 -4.77
CA LYS A 125 9.61 -15.72 -4.56
C LYS A 125 9.16 -16.38 -3.24
N ALA A 126 8.77 -15.57 -2.25
CA ALA A 126 8.21 -16.10 -1.01
C ALA A 126 6.81 -16.70 -1.21
N LEU A 127 6.14 -16.36 -2.32
CA LEU A 127 4.76 -16.77 -2.63
C LEU A 127 4.66 -17.80 -3.76
N SER A 128 5.76 -18.07 -4.49
CA SER A 128 5.77 -19.12 -5.50
C SER A 128 5.56 -20.48 -4.84
N SER A 129 4.55 -21.23 -5.29
CA SER A 129 4.35 -22.62 -4.87
C SER A 129 5.52 -23.50 -5.35
N LYS A 130 5.72 -24.65 -4.69
CA LYS A 130 6.58 -25.69 -5.25
C LYS A 130 5.98 -26.17 -6.58
N PRO A 131 6.81 -26.57 -7.56
CA PRO A 131 6.30 -27.13 -8.80
C PRO A 131 5.42 -28.35 -8.49
N ASP A 132 4.43 -28.59 -9.33
CA ASP A 132 3.58 -29.78 -9.22
C ASP A 132 4.45 -31.05 -9.26
N SER A 133 3.92 -32.15 -8.73
CA SER A 133 4.66 -33.41 -8.53
C SER A 133 5.28 -34.02 -9.78
N ASP A 134 4.93 -33.51 -10.97
CA ASP A 134 5.50 -33.92 -12.26
C ASP A 134 6.81 -33.19 -12.62
N GLY A 135 7.13 -32.05 -11.97
CA GLY A 135 8.33 -31.26 -12.27
C GLY A 135 8.38 -30.67 -13.69
N LEU A 136 7.28 -30.77 -14.44
CA LEU A 136 7.15 -30.32 -15.83
C LEU A 136 6.41 -28.99 -15.93
N THR A 137 5.55 -28.68 -14.95
CA THR A 137 4.77 -27.44 -14.92
C THR A 137 5.50 -26.38 -14.11
N GLU A 138 5.90 -25.28 -14.74
CA GLU A 138 6.48 -24.14 -14.01
C GLU A 138 5.48 -23.64 -12.96
N SER A 139 5.96 -23.44 -11.73
CA SER A 139 5.12 -22.89 -10.67
C SER A 139 4.59 -21.51 -11.08
N PRO A 140 3.29 -21.25 -10.92
CA PRO A 140 2.71 -19.96 -11.21
C PRO A 140 3.34 -18.86 -10.33
N SER A 141 3.71 -17.75 -10.97
CA SER A 141 4.24 -16.56 -10.31
C SER A 141 3.12 -15.80 -9.60
N ILE A 142 2.97 -16.02 -8.29
CA ILE A 142 1.91 -15.42 -7.47
C ILE A 142 2.36 -14.06 -6.92
N THR A 143 1.52 -13.03 -7.09
CA THR A 143 1.74 -11.71 -6.48
C THR A 143 1.04 -11.60 -5.11
N PRO A 144 1.47 -10.67 -4.23
CA PRO A 144 0.73 -10.38 -2.99
C PRO A 144 -0.74 -10.00 -3.23
N TYR A 145 -1.02 -9.30 -4.34
CA TYR A 145 -2.39 -8.96 -4.73
C TYR A 145 -3.22 -10.21 -5.01
N ASP A 146 -2.67 -11.17 -5.77
CA ASP A 146 -3.37 -12.40 -6.13
C ASP A 146 -3.64 -13.26 -4.90
N MET A 147 -2.68 -13.38 -3.99
CA MET A 147 -2.88 -14.08 -2.72
C MET A 147 -4.10 -13.56 -1.96
N LEU A 148 -4.24 -12.24 -1.88
CA LEU A 148 -5.33 -11.61 -1.12
C LEU A 148 -6.67 -11.65 -1.87
N HIS A 149 -6.67 -11.39 -3.17
CA HIS A 149 -7.91 -11.19 -3.96
C HIS A 149 -8.44 -12.48 -4.61
N MET A 150 -7.62 -13.54 -4.68
CA MET A 150 -7.96 -14.81 -5.33
C MET A 150 -7.87 -15.98 -4.34
N TRP A 151 -7.88 -15.69 -3.04
CA TRP A 151 -7.88 -16.71 -2.00
C TRP A 151 -9.02 -17.72 -2.22
N GLY A 152 -8.69 -19.01 -2.22
CA GLY A 152 -9.64 -20.10 -2.46
C GLY A 152 -9.96 -20.39 -3.93
N LYS A 153 -9.44 -19.62 -4.89
CA LYS A 153 -9.52 -19.92 -6.33
C LYS A 153 -8.33 -20.75 -6.79
N LYS A 154 -8.51 -21.57 -7.83
CA LYS A 154 -7.45 -22.43 -8.36
C LYS A 154 -6.45 -21.62 -9.19
N VAL A 155 -5.17 -21.92 -8.96
CA VAL A 155 -4.01 -21.13 -9.40
C VAL A 155 -3.80 -21.12 -10.93
N TYR A 156 -4.39 -22.06 -11.66
CA TYR A 156 -4.32 -22.14 -13.12
C TYR A 156 -5.31 -21.20 -13.85
N GLU A 157 -6.16 -20.47 -13.12
CA GLU A 157 -7.00 -19.37 -13.66
C GLU A 157 -6.29 -18.00 -13.61
N ILE A 158 -5.00 -17.96 -13.23
CA ILE A 158 -4.15 -16.76 -13.27
C ILE A 158 -3.75 -16.49 -14.72
N THR A 159 -4.74 -16.17 -15.55
CA THR A 159 -4.51 -15.51 -16.84
C THR A 159 -4.11 -14.08 -16.55
N GLU A 160 -2.81 -13.83 -16.70
CA GLU A 160 -2.15 -12.55 -16.97
C GLU A 160 -3.04 -11.32 -16.77
N LYS A 161 -2.94 -10.65 -15.61
CA LYS A 161 -3.36 -9.26 -15.55
C LYS A 161 -2.26 -8.42 -16.17
N PRO A 162 -2.55 -7.74 -17.27
CA PRO A 162 -1.51 -7.04 -17.98
C PRO A 162 -1.14 -5.80 -17.16
N LEU A 163 0.15 -5.53 -17.07
CA LEU A 163 0.70 -4.29 -16.56
C LEU A 163 0.38 -3.11 -17.49
N ASP A 164 -0.66 -3.19 -18.34
CA ASP A 164 -1.06 -2.19 -19.34
C ASP A 164 -1.40 -0.85 -18.69
N ASN A 165 -1.95 -0.90 -17.48
CA ASN A 165 -2.25 0.29 -16.71
C ASN A 165 -1.02 0.86 -16.03
N LEU A 166 0.11 0.14 -15.95
CA LEU A 166 1.31 0.62 -15.28
C LEU A 166 1.99 1.69 -16.12
N HIS A 167 1.79 2.95 -15.74
CA HIS A 167 2.48 4.05 -16.39
C HIS A 167 3.78 4.42 -15.66
N ARG A 168 4.76 4.92 -16.43
CA ARG A 168 5.98 5.47 -15.84
C ARG A 168 5.59 6.63 -14.93
N PHE A 169 5.95 6.51 -13.66
CA PHE A 169 5.79 7.59 -12.70
C PHE A 169 6.46 8.86 -13.22
N GLY A 170 5.75 9.99 -13.18
CA GLY A 170 6.30 11.27 -13.58
C GLY A 170 6.30 11.54 -15.09
N CYS A 171 5.61 10.73 -15.89
CA CYS A 171 5.52 11.01 -17.32
C CYS A 171 4.81 12.36 -17.57
N VAL A 172 5.21 13.04 -18.65
CA VAL A 172 4.63 14.33 -19.02
C VAL A 172 3.21 14.10 -19.50
N ALA A 173 2.25 14.72 -18.81
CA ALA A 173 0.85 14.74 -19.18
C ALA A 173 0.42 16.16 -19.54
N TYR A 174 -0.69 16.29 -20.25
CA TYR A 174 -1.30 17.57 -20.58
C TYR A 174 -2.76 17.57 -20.12
N LYS A 175 -3.07 18.40 -19.12
CA LYS A 175 -4.45 18.58 -18.65
C LYS A 175 -5.12 19.61 -19.52
N MET A 176 -6.19 19.22 -20.20
CA MET A 176 -7.00 20.14 -20.98
C MET A 176 -7.59 21.24 -20.08
N ILE A 177 -7.42 22.49 -20.51
CA ILE A 177 -8.03 23.65 -19.85
C ILE A 177 -9.49 23.71 -20.33
N PRO A 178 -10.48 23.65 -19.42
CA PRO A 178 -11.90 23.83 -19.76
C PRO A 178 -12.10 25.14 -20.52
N GLU A 179 -12.99 25.15 -21.50
CA GLU A 179 -13.15 26.30 -22.41
C GLU A 179 -13.50 27.61 -21.68
N GLU A 180 -14.23 27.50 -20.58
CA GLU A 180 -14.60 28.59 -19.67
C GLU A 180 -13.40 29.27 -19.00
N GLN A 181 -12.29 28.54 -18.82
CA GLN A 181 -11.08 29.00 -18.15
C GLN A 181 -9.99 29.45 -19.15
N ARG A 182 -10.29 29.42 -20.46
CA ARG A 182 -9.33 29.84 -21.51
C ARG A 182 -9.36 31.37 -21.65
N LEU A 183 -8.24 32.02 -21.34
CA LEU A 183 -8.05 33.47 -21.49
C LEU A 183 -8.30 33.96 -22.93
N ASN A 184 -8.06 33.12 -23.94
CA ASN A 184 -8.37 33.42 -25.35
C ASN A 184 -8.95 32.17 -26.03
N LYS A 185 -10.22 32.24 -26.44
CA LYS A 185 -10.92 31.09 -27.06
C LYS A 185 -10.36 30.69 -28.43
N LYS A 186 -9.70 31.60 -29.14
CA LYS A 186 -9.21 31.36 -30.51
C LYS A 186 -7.74 30.93 -30.54
N PHE A 187 -6.89 31.53 -29.70
CA PHE A 187 -5.43 31.29 -29.68
C PHE A 187 -4.83 31.06 -28.28
N GLY A 188 -5.65 30.88 -27.24
CA GLY A 188 -5.15 30.63 -25.88
C GLY A 188 -4.63 29.22 -25.69
N GLU A 189 -3.80 29.03 -24.66
CA GLU A 189 -3.37 27.71 -24.21
C GLU A 189 -4.59 26.81 -23.98
N ARG A 190 -4.56 25.61 -24.60
CA ARG A 190 -5.64 24.62 -24.50
C ARG A 190 -5.35 23.53 -23.49
N SER A 191 -4.10 23.42 -23.06
CA SER A 191 -3.67 22.44 -22.07
C SER A 191 -2.58 23.01 -21.18
N ARG A 192 -2.50 22.52 -19.95
CA ARG A 192 -1.37 22.76 -19.04
C ARG A 192 -0.52 21.51 -18.96
N ARG A 193 0.79 21.67 -19.07
CA ARG A 193 1.73 20.60 -18.77
C ARG A 193 1.56 20.21 -17.30
N CYS A 194 1.39 18.93 -17.06
CA CYS A 194 1.30 18.33 -15.74
C CYS A 194 2.15 17.06 -15.69
N MET A 195 2.35 16.55 -14.50
CA MET A 195 3.07 15.31 -14.26
C MET A 195 2.06 14.24 -13.88
N MET A 196 2.09 13.08 -14.54
CA MET A 196 1.22 11.97 -14.18
C MET A 196 1.81 11.25 -12.96
N GLY A 197 1.06 11.21 -11.86
CA GLY A 197 1.32 10.25 -10.79
C GLY A 197 1.04 8.86 -11.34
N GLY A 198 2.03 7.96 -11.29
CA GLY A 198 1.88 6.61 -11.84
C GLY A 198 0.71 5.87 -11.19
N GLY A 199 -0.27 5.50 -11.99
CA GLY A 199 -1.29 4.48 -11.70
C GLY A 199 -1.04 3.25 -12.54
#